data_AF-E9FST4-F1
#
_entry.id   AF-E9FST4-F1
#
_cell.length_a   1.000
_cell.length_b   1.000
_cell.length_c   1.000
_cell.angle_alpha   90.00
_cell.angle_beta   90.00
_cell.angle_gamma   90.00
#
_symmetry.space_group_name_H-M   'P 1'
#
loop_
_entity.id
_entity.type
_entity.pdbx_description
1 polymer ?
#
loop_
_entity_poly.entity_id
_entity_poly.type
_entity_poly.pdbx_seq_one_letter_code
_entity_poly.pdbx_strand_id
1 'polypeptide(L)'
;MAGTLRDRFLLSALSPLNILLQITGVFVNQNSETRWRQRFYRFWTFFLLILAVQSNIYIFVRRSFMMEQIFTYQQINVDRFIHFLVNALIRLSWAVSETIVHLILVFKMWPSVILYLETLETVDFNFGRPNLSPTKRYSLFGLIYVLLTVALNWILSIYWDLNHPVRLVYWLDVLQNSIRILSNHCFTVFPVWIFIICSQLHIFYTRKLIANSKLLNFVVRNATVPISQTDVAQRTFSNLRSLKQLYLAADLLHRQFSTILMVNCFLAFITMLTSSYYVIEFSQLGYVVIVCWEASHVVDSFVRFWLICHTSDRIRESTTECISVLRSLRDTRNAEKLSECNKITSYIIEISQMSKNLERHSLKGVLSVSKRLIIPTLEIIFTYLLIIYQFKSAGNK
;
A
#
# COMPACT_ATOMS: atom_id res chain seq x y z
N MET A 1 26.97 17.27 7.95
CA MET A 1 26.43 17.66 6.62
C MET A 1 24.95 17.32 6.57
N ALA A 2 24.08 18.29 6.33
CA ALA A 2 22.65 18.00 6.21
C ALA A 2 22.39 17.33 4.84
N GLY A 3 22.24 16.01 4.84
CA GLY A 3 21.99 15.21 3.64
C GLY A 3 20.68 15.62 2.94
N THR A 4 20.57 15.22 1.67
CA THR A 4 19.37 15.45 0.84
C THR A 4 18.13 14.85 1.53
N LEU A 5 16.91 15.30 1.16
CA LEU A 5 15.68 14.70 1.70
C LEU A 5 15.66 13.18 1.46
N ARG A 6 16.20 12.74 0.31
CA ARG A 6 16.39 11.33 -0.04
C ARG A 6 17.23 10.59 0.99
N ASP A 7 18.41 11.10 1.32
CA ASP A 7 19.31 10.44 2.29
C ASP A 7 18.69 10.36 3.67
N ARG A 8 18.03 11.44 4.10
CA ARG A 8 17.35 11.48 5.39
C ARG A 8 16.16 10.54 5.42
N PHE A 9 15.37 10.45 4.35
CA PHE A 9 14.27 9.49 4.26
C PHE A 9 14.77 8.04 4.34
N LEU A 10 15.82 7.70 3.60
CA LEU A 10 16.43 6.36 3.61
C LEU A 10 17.01 5.98 4.99
N LEU A 11 17.79 6.89 5.58
CA LEU A 11 18.50 6.63 6.84
C LEU A 11 17.59 6.69 8.06
N SER A 12 16.58 7.57 8.06
CA SER A 12 15.75 7.79 9.25
C SER A 12 14.35 7.21 9.15
N ALA A 13 13.64 7.44 8.03
CA ALA A 13 12.25 7.02 7.88
C ALA A 13 12.13 5.55 7.50
N LEU A 14 13.04 5.05 6.66
CA LEU A 14 12.98 3.70 6.09
C LEU A 14 13.93 2.70 6.76
N SER A 15 14.77 3.13 7.70
CA SER A 15 15.85 2.28 8.25
C SER A 15 15.42 0.91 8.79
N PRO A 16 14.31 0.75 9.53
CA PRO A 16 13.85 -0.56 9.99
C PRO A 16 13.49 -1.50 8.84
N LEU A 17 12.87 -0.97 7.79
CA LEU A 17 12.40 -1.75 6.64
C LEU A 17 13.51 -1.99 5.61
N ASN A 18 14.56 -1.16 5.62
CA ASN A 18 15.63 -1.15 4.63
C ASN A 18 16.35 -2.50 4.50
N ILE A 19 16.68 -3.13 5.64
CA ILE A 19 17.36 -4.44 5.63
C ILE A 19 16.50 -5.48 4.93
N LEU A 20 15.21 -5.52 5.25
CA LEU A 20 14.28 -6.48 4.67
C LEU A 20 14.07 -6.23 3.17
N LEU A 21 14.00 -4.98 2.73
CA LEU A 21 13.89 -4.64 1.31
C LEU A 21 15.15 -4.97 0.52
N GLN A 22 16.34 -4.91 1.14
CA GLN A 22 17.59 -5.35 0.53
C GLN A 22 17.63 -6.88 0.41
N ILE A 23 17.27 -7.60 1.49
CA ILE A 23 17.20 -9.06 1.49
C ILE A 23 16.24 -9.56 0.43
N THR A 24 15.08 -8.93 0.28
CA THR A 24 14.05 -9.32 -0.69
C THR A 24 14.32 -8.82 -2.11
N GLY A 25 15.43 -8.10 -2.34
CA GLY A 25 15.80 -7.61 -3.66
C GLY A 25 14.94 -6.46 -4.19
N VAL A 26 13.97 -5.96 -3.40
CA VAL A 26 13.09 -4.85 -3.76
C VAL A 26 13.86 -3.52 -3.76
N PHE A 27 14.85 -3.39 -2.88
CA PHE A 27 15.68 -2.20 -2.77
C PHE A 27 17.09 -2.46 -3.30
N VAL A 28 17.35 -1.94 -4.50
CA VAL A 28 18.69 -1.85 -5.07
C VAL A 28 19.21 -0.44 -4.79
N ASN A 29 20.26 -0.32 -3.96
CA ASN A 29 20.92 0.97 -3.77
C ASN A 29 21.63 1.38 -5.08
N GLN A 30 20.93 2.17 -5.90
CA GLN A 30 21.41 2.66 -7.20
C GLN A 30 22.60 3.62 -7.07
N ASN A 31 22.88 4.14 -5.87
CA ASN A 31 24.01 5.02 -5.59
C ASN A 31 25.19 4.29 -4.91
N SER A 32 25.32 2.97 -5.06
CA SER A 32 26.54 2.31 -4.57
C SER A 32 27.74 2.74 -5.42
N GLU A 33 28.79 3.23 -4.76
CA GLU A 33 30.02 3.79 -5.35
C GLU A 33 30.75 2.82 -6.30
N THR A 34 30.45 1.51 -6.20
CA THR A 34 31.11 0.47 -6.99
C THR A 34 30.14 -0.23 -7.95
N ARG A 35 30.48 -0.22 -9.25
CA ARG A 35 29.71 -0.88 -10.33
C ARG A 35 29.40 -2.36 -10.04
N TRP A 36 30.28 -3.05 -9.31
CA TRP A 36 30.09 -4.47 -8.97
C TRP A 36 28.95 -4.69 -7.98
N ARG A 37 28.80 -3.85 -6.94
CA ARG A 37 27.67 -3.94 -6.00
C ARG A 37 26.34 -3.73 -6.70
N GLN A 38 26.26 -2.78 -7.64
CA GLN A 38 25.06 -2.56 -8.44
C GLN A 38 24.68 -3.79 -9.27
N ARG A 39 25.67 -4.45 -9.91
CA ARG A 39 25.44 -5.68 -10.67
C ARG A 39 24.97 -6.82 -9.77
N PHE A 40 25.59 -6.98 -8.59
CA PHE A 40 25.20 -7.99 -7.61
C PHE A 40 23.75 -7.79 -7.14
N TYR A 41 23.36 -6.57 -6.77
CA TYR A 41 21.99 -6.29 -6.35
C TYR A 41 20.97 -6.55 -7.46
N ARG A 42 21.27 -6.16 -8.71
CA ARG A 42 20.38 -6.47 -9.84
C ARG A 42 20.26 -7.98 -10.05
N PHE A 43 21.37 -8.70 -10.04
CA PHE A 43 21.36 -10.16 -10.12
C PHE A 43 20.53 -10.78 -8.99
N TRP A 44 20.72 -10.31 -7.75
CA TRP A 44 19.98 -10.77 -6.58
C TRP A 44 18.47 -10.58 -6.73
N THR A 45 18.03 -9.43 -7.22
CA THR A 45 16.61 -9.16 -7.49
C THR A 45 16.01 -10.11 -8.51
N PHE A 46 16.70 -10.34 -9.64
CA PHE A 46 16.24 -11.28 -10.66
C PHE A 46 16.26 -12.73 -10.16
N PHE A 47 17.28 -13.10 -9.40
CA PHE A 47 17.40 -14.42 -8.79
C PHE A 47 16.21 -14.70 -7.88
N LEU A 48 15.86 -13.77 -6.99
CA LEU A 48 14.70 -13.91 -6.11
C LEU A 48 13.38 -13.93 -6.86
N LEU A 49 13.22 -13.14 -7.92
CA LEU A 49 12.04 -13.20 -8.79
C LEU A 49 11.89 -14.58 -9.43
N ILE A 50 12.97 -15.12 -9.99
CA ILE A 50 12.95 -16.46 -10.61
C ILE A 50 12.64 -17.52 -9.56
N LEU A 51 13.25 -17.43 -8.37
CA LEU A 51 13.02 -18.36 -7.27
C LEU A 51 11.55 -18.33 -6.79
N ALA A 52 10.97 -17.12 -6.65
CA ALA A 52 9.57 -16.92 -6.31
C ALA A 52 8.63 -17.57 -7.34
N VAL A 53 8.86 -17.32 -8.62
CA VAL A 53 8.06 -17.88 -9.73
C VAL A 53 8.21 -19.39 -9.78
N GLN A 54 9.44 -19.89 -9.69
CA GLN A 54 9.74 -21.31 -9.72
C GLN A 54 9.06 -22.04 -8.56
N SER A 55 9.11 -21.49 -7.34
CA SER A 55 8.47 -22.10 -6.17
C SER A 55 6.95 -22.14 -6.27
N ASN A 56 6.34 -21.07 -6.79
CA ASN A 56 4.90 -21.03 -7.07
C ASN A 56 4.51 -22.08 -8.13
N ILE A 57 5.24 -22.18 -9.25
CA ILE A 57 4.98 -23.17 -10.30
C ILE A 57 5.16 -24.59 -9.76
N TYR A 58 6.24 -24.83 -9.02
CA TYR A 58 6.54 -26.15 -8.48
C TYR A 58 5.43 -26.64 -7.53
N ILE A 59 4.98 -25.78 -6.61
CA ILE A 59 3.89 -26.12 -5.68
C ILE A 59 2.58 -26.27 -6.43
N PHE A 60 2.32 -25.43 -7.44
CA PHE A 60 1.15 -25.56 -8.28
C PHE A 60 1.13 -26.93 -8.97
N VAL A 61 2.18 -27.29 -9.72
CA VAL A 61 2.26 -28.56 -10.46
C VAL A 61 2.19 -29.74 -9.50
N ARG A 62 2.96 -29.74 -8.41
CA ARG A 62 3.00 -30.87 -7.47
C ARG A 62 1.66 -31.07 -6.74
N ARG A 63 0.98 -29.98 -6.35
CA ARG A 63 -0.36 -30.09 -5.73
C ARG A 63 -1.46 -30.39 -6.75
N SER A 64 -1.30 -30.04 -8.02
CA SER A 64 -2.23 -30.42 -9.09
C SER A 64 -2.09 -31.89 -9.49
N PHE A 65 -0.86 -32.39 -9.62
CA PHE A 65 -0.58 -33.80 -9.92
C PHE A 65 -1.05 -34.75 -8.81
N MET A 66 -0.93 -34.34 -7.55
CA MET A 66 -1.49 -35.08 -6.42
C MET A 66 -3.02 -35.15 -6.46
N MET A 67 -3.69 -34.13 -7.00
CA MET A 67 -5.14 -34.19 -7.21
C MET A 67 -5.50 -35.14 -8.36
N GLU A 68 -4.72 -35.16 -9.44
CA GLU A 68 -4.86 -36.15 -10.53
C GLU A 68 -4.78 -37.60 -10.01
N GLN A 69 -3.90 -37.89 -9.05
CA GLN A 69 -3.83 -39.21 -8.41
C GLN A 69 -5.08 -39.56 -7.58
N ILE A 70 -5.74 -38.56 -7.00
CA ILE A 70 -7.04 -38.74 -6.34
C ILE A 70 -8.14 -38.99 -7.39
N PHE A 71 -8.06 -38.38 -8.58
CA PHE A 71 -9.00 -38.58 -9.69
C PHE A 71 -8.84 -39.94 -10.41
N THR A 72 -7.69 -40.62 -10.30
CA THR A 72 -7.53 -42.00 -10.81
C THR A 72 -8.32 -43.04 -10.02
N TYR A 73 -8.81 -42.72 -8.82
CA TYR A 73 -9.67 -43.60 -8.02
C TYR A 73 -11.09 -43.00 -7.92
N GLN A 74 -11.98 -43.47 -8.78
CA GLN A 74 -13.44 -43.23 -8.85
C GLN A 74 -13.95 -42.05 -9.69
N GLN A 75 -15.13 -42.28 -10.29
CA GLN A 75 -15.87 -41.46 -11.24
C GLN A 75 -15.75 -39.95 -11.01
N ILE A 76 -15.45 -39.23 -12.09
CA ILE A 76 -15.32 -37.77 -12.12
C ILE A 76 -16.70 -37.15 -11.86
N ASN A 77 -16.91 -36.65 -10.64
CA ASN A 77 -18.05 -35.80 -10.31
C ASN A 77 -17.79 -34.38 -10.85
N VAL A 78 -18.73 -33.83 -11.64
CA VAL A 78 -18.64 -32.48 -12.24
C VAL A 78 -18.40 -31.40 -11.19
N ASP A 79 -19.00 -31.51 -10.00
CA ASP A 79 -18.81 -30.55 -8.92
C ASP A 79 -17.37 -30.55 -8.38
N ARG A 80 -16.73 -31.73 -8.29
CA ARG A 80 -15.33 -31.86 -7.90
C ARG A 80 -14.39 -31.27 -8.96
N PHE A 81 -14.74 -31.42 -10.24
CA PHE A 81 -13.99 -30.83 -11.35
C PHE A 81 -14.09 -29.29 -11.35
N ILE A 82 -15.28 -28.73 -11.14
CA ILE A 82 -15.48 -27.27 -10.99
C ILE A 82 -14.68 -26.74 -9.81
N HIS A 83 -14.72 -27.42 -8.66
CA HIS A 83 -13.97 -27.01 -7.47
C HIS A 83 -12.44 -27.04 -7.69
N PHE A 84 -11.96 -28.01 -8.48
CA PHE A 84 -10.55 -28.06 -8.91
C PHE A 84 -10.18 -26.89 -9.82
N LEU A 85 -10.99 -26.60 -10.84
CA LEU A 85 -10.77 -25.49 -11.77
C LEU A 85 -10.72 -24.14 -11.04
N VAL A 86 -11.64 -23.91 -10.10
CA VAL A 86 -11.68 -22.69 -9.27
C VAL A 86 -10.41 -22.57 -8.42
N ASN A 87 -9.99 -23.66 -7.76
CA ASN A 87 -8.76 -23.68 -6.97
C ASN A 87 -7.50 -23.42 -7.82
N ALA A 88 -7.44 -23.99 -9.03
CA ALA A 88 -6.35 -23.78 -9.96
C ALA A 88 -6.31 -22.32 -10.45
N LEU A 89 -7.48 -21.74 -10.76
CA LEU A 89 -7.62 -20.34 -11.17
C LEU A 89 -7.17 -19.37 -10.06
N ILE A 90 -7.57 -19.62 -8.81
CA ILE A 90 -7.16 -18.83 -7.64
C ILE A 90 -5.64 -18.87 -7.49
N ARG A 91 -5.03 -20.06 -7.54
CA ARG A 91 -3.57 -20.22 -7.41
C ARG A 91 -2.81 -19.54 -8.56
N LEU A 92 -3.31 -19.66 -9.79
CA LEU A 92 -2.73 -18.97 -10.94
C LEU A 92 -2.84 -17.45 -10.79
N SER A 93 -3.98 -16.95 -10.32
CA SER A 93 -4.19 -15.52 -10.07
C SER A 93 -3.22 -14.96 -9.03
N TRP A 94 -2.91 -15.72 -7.97
CA TRP A 94 -1.93 -15.33 -6.98
C TRP A 94 -0.53 -15.24 -7.58
N ALA A 95 -0.11 -16.26 -8.34
CA ALA A 95 1.20 -16.28 -8.98
C ALA A 95 1.38 -15.13 -10.00
N VAL A 96 0.35 -14.87 -10.82
CA VAL A 96 0.35 -13.77 -11.80
C VAL A 96 0.34 -12.41 -11.11
N SER A 97 -0.49 -12.24 -10.06
CA SER A 97 -0.56 -10.98 -9.31
C SER A 97 0.77 -10.67 -8.62
N GLU A 98 1.35 -11.66 -7.97
CA GLU A 98 2.62 -11.52 -7.26
C GLU A 98 3.78 -11.18 -8.20
N THR A 99 3.87 -11.84 -9.35
CA THR A 99 4.89 -11.51 -10.37
C THR A 99 4.74 -10.10 -10.90
N ILE A 100 3.51 -9.67 -11.21
CA ILE A 100 3.23 -8.30 -11.64
C ILE A 100 3.64 -7.30 -10.54
N VAL A 101 3.26 -7.56 -9.28
CA VAL A 101 3.60 -6.71 -8.14
C VAL A 101 5.11 -6.62 -7.95
N HIS A 102 5.83 -7.74 -8.02
CA HIS A 102 7.27 -7.78 -7.84
C HIS A 102 8.01 -7.04 -8.98
N LEU A 103 7.59 -7.23 -10.24
CA LEU A 103 8.12 -6.46 -11.37
C LEU A 103 7.91 -4.96 -11.20
N ILE A 104 6.70 -4.53 -10.79
CA ILE A 104 6.41 -3.11 -10.58
C ILE A 104 7.23 -2.56 -9.40
N LEU A 105 7.38 -3.32 -8.31
CA LEU A 105 8.22 -2.95 -7.16
C LEU A 105 9.66 -2.66 -7.60
N VAL A 106 10.24 -3.57 -8.37
CA VAL A 106 11.65 -3.50 -8.76
C VAL A 106 11.89 -2.41 -9.80
N PHE A 107 11.07 -2.36 -10.85
CA PHE A 107 11.34 -1.50 -12.01
C PHE A 107 10.76 -0.10 -11.89
N LYS A 108 9.62 0.06 -11.20
CA LYS A 108 8.85 1.31 -11.22
C LYS A 108 8.80 2.01 -9.87
N MET A 109 8.73 1.28 -8.77
CA MET A 109 8.47 1.87 -7.46
C MET A 109 9.62 2.75 -6.99
N TRP A 110 10.87 2.27 -7.09
CA TRP A 110 12.01 3.04 -6.60
C TRP A 110 12.27 4.37 -7.36
N PRO A 111 12.26 4.39 -8.70
CA PRO A 111 12.29 5.66 -9.45
C PRO A 111 11.14 6.60 -9.08
N SER A 112 9.95 6.05 -8.82
CA SER A 112 8.78 6.84 -8.42
C SER A 112 8.94 7.48 -7.04
N VAL A 113 9.51 6.75 -6.08
CA VAL A 113 9.80 7.28 -4.74
C VAL A 113 10.89 8.34 -4.80
N ILE A 114 11.95 8.13 -5.60
CA ILE A 114 12.99 9.15 -5.79
C ILE A 114 12.38 10.43 -6.35
N LEU A 115 11.62 10.33 -7.45
CA LEU A 115 10.97 11.49 -8.06
C LEU A 115 10.05 12.22 -7.07
N TYR A 116 9.28 11.47 -6.29
CA TYR A 116 8.43 12.01 -5.23
C TYR A 116 9.26 12.77 -4.17
N LEU A 117 10.37 12.21 -3.69
CA LEU A 117 11.23 12.86 -2.71
C LEU A 117 11.90 14.11 -3.28
N GLU A 118 12.34 14.07 -4.54
CA GLU A 118 12.88 15.25 -5.24
C GLU A 118 11.84 16.37 -5.34
N THR A 119 10.58 16.04 -5.65
CA THR A 119 9.51 17.06 -5.67
C THR A 119 9.25 17.71 -4.31
N LEU A 120 9.49 16.99 -3.22
CA LEU A 120 9.35 17.48 -1.86
C LEU A 120 10.58 18.19 -1.31
N GLU A 121 11.74 18.10 -1.96
CA GLU A 121 12.99 18.64 -1.44
C GLU A 121 12.94 20.16 -1.23
N THR A 122 12.27 20.85 -2.14
CA THR A 122 12.04 22.30 -2.05
C THR A 122 11.14 22.68 -0.85
N VAL A 123 10.10 21.88 -0.60
CA VAL A 123 9.20 22.04 0.56
C VAL A 123 9.96 21.78 1.87
N ASP A 124 10.77 20.73 1.88
CA ASP A 124 11.61 20.36 3.01
C ASP A 124 12.65 21.44 3.36
N PHE A 125 13.29 22.03 2.35
CA PHE A 125 14.19 23.16 2.52
C PHE A 125 13.46 24.37 3.12
N ASN A 126 12.28 24.73 2.59
CA ASN A 126 11.48 25.85 3.10
C ASN A 126 11.07 25.67 4.57
N PHE A 127 10.91 24.42 5.03
CA PHE A 127 10.57 24.10 6.41
C PHE A 127 11.78 23.85 7.32
N GLY A 128 13.00 24.15 6.86
CA GLY A 128 14.21 24.02 7.66
C GLY A 128 14.60 22.57 7.95
N ARG A 129 14.32 21.65 7.03
CA ARG A 129 14.74 20.23 7.10
C ARG A 129 14.30 19.53 8.40
N PRO A 130 12.98 19.40 8.65
CA PRO A 130 12.45 18.78 9.86
C PRO A 130 12.97 17.35 10.11
N ASN A 131 12.97 16.95 11.39
CA ASN A 131 13.28 15.58 11.79
C ASN A 131 12.18 14.62 11.33
N LEU A 132 12.58 13.58 10.61
CA LEU A 132 11.67 12.56 10.07
C LEU A 132 11.45 11.37 11.03
N SER A 133 12.00 11.43 12.25
CA SER A 133 11.80 10.38 13.27
C SER A 133 10.34 9.96 13.51
N PRO A 134 9.30 10.82 13.39
CA PRO A 134 7.91 10.37 13.54
C PRO A 134 7.50 9.37 12.44
N THR A 135 8.04 9.53 11.22
CA THR A 135 7.74 8.63 10.09
C THR A 135 8.38 7.25 10.25
N LYS A 136 9.48 7.15 11.02
CA LYS A 136 10.16 5.88 11.35
C LYS A 136 9.21 4.87 11.98
N ARG A 137 8.24 5.32 12.80
CA ARG A 137 7.28 4.42 13.46
C ARG A 137 6.49 3.59 12.45
N TYR A 138 6.10 4.17 11.32
CA TYR A 138 5.36 3.45 10.28
C TYR A 138 6.19 2.37 9.59
N SER A 139 7.49 2.62 9.38
CA SER A 139 8.38 1.58 8.85
C SER A 139 8.59 0.42 9.82
N LEU A 140 8.63 0.71 11.13
CA LEU A 140 8.74 -0.32 12.17
C LEU A 140 7.45 -1.13 12.27
N PHE A 141 6.28 -0.48 12.22
CA PHE A 141 5.00 -1.18 12.13
C PHE A 141 4.91 -2.05 10.87
N GLY A 142 5.37 -1.53 9.73
CA GLY A 142 5.41 -2.31 8.48
C GLY A 142 6.31 -3.54 8.58
N LEU A 143 7.49 -3.41 9.19
CA LEU A 143 8.39 -4.54 9.45
C LEU A 143 7.71 -5.60 10.34
N ILE A 144 7.15 -5.19 11.48
CA ILE A 144 6.47 -6.09 12.41
C ILE A 144 5.31 -6.79 11.71
N TYR A 145 4.52 -6.05 10.92
CA TYR A 145 3.39 -6.59 10.19
C TYR A 145 3.80 -7.67 9.17
N VAL A 146 4.85 -7.40 8.38
CA VAL A 146 5.38 -8.38 7.42
C VAL A 146 5.91 -9.63 8.13
N LEU A 147 6.67 -9.45 9.21
CA LEU A 147 7.22 -10.59 9.96
C LEU A 147 6.11 -11.43 10.61
N LEU A 148 5.10 -10.78 11.18
CA LEU A 148 3.95 -11.46 11.81
C LEU A 148 3.17 -12.29 10.77
N THR A 149 2.84 -11.69 9.63
CA THR A 149 2.07 -12.36 8.56
C THR A 149 2.83 -13.55 7.98
N VAL A 150 4.14 -13.40 7.73
CA VAL A 150 4.99 -14.49 7.24
C VAL A 150 5.10 -15.61 8.28
N ALA A 151 5.41 -15.28 9.54
CA ALA A 151 5.60 -16.27 10.60
C ALA A 151 4.32 -17.07 10.87
N LEU A 152 3.16 -16.40 10.92
CA LEU A 152 1.87 -17.05 11.15
C LEU A 152 1.52 -18.00 10.01
N ASN A 153 1.68 -17.58 8.75
CA ASN A 153 1.44 -18.46 7.60
C ASN A 153 2.43 -19.63 7.54
N TRP A 154 3.66 -19.42 7.99
CA TRP A 154 4.66 -20.49 8.03
C TRP A 154 4.31 -21.56 9.07
N ILE A 155 3.91 -21.15 10.29
CA ILE A 155 3.46 -22.06 11.36
C ILE A 155 2.26 -22.89 10.90
N LEU A 156 1.24 -22.24 10.35
CA LEU A 156 0.03 -22.92 9.87
C LEU A 156 0.34 -23.89 8.72
N SER A 157 1.23 -23.51 7.81
CA SER A 157 1.64 -24.37 6.72
C SER A 157 2.44 -25.59 7.18
N ILE A 158 3.36 -25.43 8.13
CA ILE A 158 4.12 -26.56 8.69
C ILE A 158 3.16 -27.53 9.39
N TYR A 159 2.24 -27.00 10.19
CA TYR A 159 1.23 -27.83 10.86
C TYR A 159 0.39 -28.63 9.87
N TRP A 160 -0.05 -27.99 8.78
CA TRP A 160 -0.80 -28.64 7.71
C TRP A 160 0.00 -29.74 7.04
N ASP A 161 1.26 -29.46 6.71
CA ASP A 161 2.14 -30.41 6.02
C ASP A 161 2.52 -31.61 6.91
N LEU A 162 2.63 -31.42 8.24
CA LEU A 162 2.93 -32.48 9.21
C LEU A 162 1.75 -33.40 9.51
N ASN A 163 0.52 -32.88 9.51
CA ASN A 163 -0.68 -33.66 9.84
C ASN A 163 -1.35 -34.30 8.61
N HIS A 164 -0.76 -34.17 7.43
CA HIS A 164 -1.31 -34.76 6.22
C HIS A 164 -0.99 -36.28 6.15
N PRO A 165 -2.01 -37.16 6.09
CA PRO A 165 -1.85 -38.60 6.35
C PRO A 165 -1.07 -39.39 5.28
N VAL A 166 -0.58 -38.74 4.22
CA VAL A 166 0.02 -39.41 3.04
C VAL A 166 1.47 -38.97 2.77
N ARG A 167 2.07 -38.07 3.57
CA ARG A 167 3.37 -37.49 3.22
C ARG A 167 4.56 -38.06 4.00
N LEU A 168 5.45 -38.74 3.28
CA LEU A 168 6.89 -38.58 3.50
C LEU A 168 7.22 -37.11 3.22
N VAL A 169 7.52 -36.35 4.27
CA VAL A 169 7.88 -34.93 4.18
C VAL A 169 9.22 -34.82 3.44
N TYR A 170 9.16 -34.60 2.12
CA TYR A 170 10.36 -34.25 1.36
C TYR A 170 10.77 -32.84 1.74
N TRP A 171 11.98 -32.68 2.29
CA TRP A 171 12.55 -31.39 2.66
C TRP A 171 12.50 -30.34 1.54
N LEU A 172 12.58 -30.78 0.28
CA LEU A 172 12.43 -29.92 -0.89
C LEU A 172 11.04 -29.25 -0.96
N ASP A 173 9.97 -29.95 -0.61
CA ASP A 173 8.61 -29.36 -0.60
C ASP A 173 8.46 -28.31 0.48
N VAL A 174 8.96 -28.61 1.68
CA VAL A 174 8.92 -27.68 2.81
C VAL A 174 9.70 -26.41 2.47
N LEU A 175 10.88 -26.57 1.86
CA LEU A 175 11.71 -25.46 1.40
C LEU A 175 10.98 -24.62 0.34
N GLN A 176 10.46 -25.25 -0.72
CA GLN A 176 9.73 -24.57 -1.78
C GLN A 176 8.49 -23.84 -1.23
N ASN A 177 7.79 -24.44 -0.27
CA ASN A 177 6.60 -23.84 0.34
C ASN A 177 6.94 -22.67 1.25
N SER A 178 8.08 -22.73 1.95
CA SER A 178 8.60 -21.63 2.75
C SER A 178 8.99 -20.44 1.87
N ILE A 179 9.67 -20.69 0.73
CA ILE A 179 10.01 -19.67 -0.26
C ILE A 179 8.75 -19.00 -0.80
N ARG A 180 7.74 -19.81 -1.19
CA ARG A 180 6.44 -19.30 -1.66
C ARG A 180 5.77 -18.41 -0.62
N ILE A 181 5.64 -18.87 0.62
CA ILE A 181 4.98 -18.10 1.69
C ILE A 181 5.71 -16.77 1.92
N LEU A 182 7.03 -16.80 2.03
CA LEU A 182 7.84 -15.60 2.18
C LEU A 182 7.59 -14.63 1.03
N SER A 183 7.67 -15.13 -0.20
CA SER A 183 7.50 -14.36 -1.43
C SER A 183 6.11 -13.71 -1.53
N ASN A 184 5.05 -14.51 -1.41
CA ASN A 184 3.68 -14.07 -1.59
C ASN A 184 3.28 -13.02 -0.54
N HIS A 185 3.68 -13.22 0.72
CA HIS A 185 3.33 -12.28 1.79
C HIS A 185 4.24 -11.04 1.80
N CYS A 186 5.54 -11.16 1.55
CA CYS A 186 6.42 -9.99 1.52
C CYS A 186 6.09 -9.07 0.33
N PHE A 187 6.03 -9.61 -0.89
CA PHE A 187 5.89 -8.78 -2.10
C PHE A 187 4.52 -8.13 -2.22
N THR A 188 3.46 -8.76 -1.74
CA THR A 188 2.13 -8.13 -1.76
C THR A 188 1.99 -7.06 -0.66
N VAL A 189 2.73 -7.16 0.44
CA VAL A 189 2.61 -6.22 1.57
C VAL A 189 3.53 -4.99 1.42
N PHE A 190 4.74 -5.12 0.87
CA PHE A 190 5.66 -3.98 0.73
C PHE A 190 5.11 -2.76 -0.02
N PRO A 191 4.43 -2.89 -1.17
CA PRO A 191 3.94 -1.73 -1.92
C PRO A 191 3.00 -0.87 -1.08
N VAL A 192 2.15 -1.53 -0.29
CA VAL A 192 1.18 -0.88 0.59
C VAL A 192 1.90 -0.09 1.68
N TRP A 193 2.89 -0.69 2.33
CA TRP A 193 3.66 0.01 3.37
C TRP A 193 4.52 1.14 2.83
N ILE A 194 5.12 0.99 1.65
CA ILE A 194 5.90 2.06 1.04
C ILE A 194 4.98 3.23 0.66
N PHE A 195 3.80 2.94 0.11
CA PHE A 195 2.76 3.94 -0.11
C PHE A 195 2.35 4.64 1.19
N ILE A 196 2.12 3.90 2.28
CA ILE A 196 1.77 4.46 3.60
C ILE A 196 2.89 5.37 4.10
N ILE A 197 4.15 4.93 4.10
CA ILE A 197 5.28 5.72 4.61
C ILE A 197 5.43 7.02 3.81
N CYS A 198 5.35 6.95 2.47
CA CYS A 198 5.41 8.15 1.62
C CYS A 198 4.21 9.08 1.88
N SER A 199 3.02 8.52 2.07
CA SER A 199 1.81 9.29 2.38
C SER A 199 1.86 9.93 3.77
N GLN A 200 2.44 9.27 4.77
CA GLN A 200 2.62 9.87 6.10
C GLN A 200 3.63 11.00 6.07
N LEU A 201 4.67 10.90 5.23
CA LEU A 201 5.58 12.01 4.97
C LEU A 201 4.84 13.20 4.33
N HIS A 202 3.97 12.94 3.35
CA HIS A 202 3.12 13.97 2.76
C HIS A 202 2.25 14.67 3.81
N ILE A 203 1.48 13.89 4.60
CA ILE A 203 0.59 14.39 5.64
C ILE A 203 1.38 15.20 6.69
N PHE A 204 2.59 14.77 7.04
CA PHE A 204 3.46 15.49 7.96
C PHE A 204 3.79 16.90 7.46
N TYR A 205 4.21 17.04 6.19
CA TYR A 205 4.48 18.35 5.61
C TYR A 205 3.22 19.21 5.49
N THR A 206 2.10 18.62 5.07
CA THR A 206 0.81 19.33 4.98
C THR A 206 0.37 19.86 6.34
N ARG A 207 0.52 19.07 7.41
CA ARG A 207 0.23 19.52 8.79
C ARG A 207 1.15 20.64 9.27
N LYS A 208 2.43 20.57 8.93
CA LYS A 208 3.38 21.64 9.27
C LYS A 208 3.01 22.94 8.56
N LEU A 209 2.58 22.84 7.29
CA LEU A 209 2.08 23.98 6.52
C LEU A 209 0.81 24.57 7.14
N ILE A 210 -0.14 23.73 7.56
CA ILE A 210 -1.35 24.14 8.29
C ILE A 210 -0.99 24.89 9.56
N ALA A 211 -0.08 24.35 10.38
CA ALA A 211 0.33 24.98 11.64
C ALA A 211 0.98 26.36 11.41
N ASN A 212 1.90 26.45 10.44
CA ASN A 212 2.54 27.72 10.08
C ASN A 212 1.52 28.75 9.55
N SER A 213 0.52 28.28 8.80
CA SER A 213 -0.55 29.13 8.26
C SER A 213 -1.50 29.62 9.35
N LYS A 214 -1.88 28.77 10.31
CA LYS A 214 -2.68 29.16 11.48
C LYS A 214 -1.93 30.17 12.37
N LEU A 215 -0.63 29.94 12.62
CA LEU A 215 0.23 30.87 13.36
C LEU A 215 0.32 32.22 12.66
N LEU A 216 0.53 32.23 11.34
CA LEU A 216 0.54 33.45 10.55
C LEU A 216 -0.80 34.19 10.66
N ASN A 217 -1.93 33.48 10.63
CA ASN A 217 -3.25 34.08 10.74
C ASN A 217 -3.46 34.74 12.11
N PHE A 218 -3.03 34.07 13.18
CA PHE A 218 -3.09 34.62 14.54
C PHE A 218 -2.24 35.88 14.67
N VAL A 219 -1.00 35.87 14.14
CA VAL A 219 -0.12 37.03 14.14
C VAL A 219 -0.74 38.19 13.37
N VAL A 220 -1.33 37.95 12.19
CA VAL A 220 -1.99 38.99 11.39
C VAL A 220 -3.21 39.58 12.10
N ARG A 221 -4.02 38.76 12.78
CA ARG A 221 -5.21 39.22 13.51
C ARG A 221 -4.88 40.02 14.77
N ASN A 222 -3.79 39.66 15.46
CA ASN A 222 -3.45 40.22 16.77
C ASN A 222 -2.31 41.25 16.73
N ALA A 223 -1.72 41.51 15.55
CA ALA A 223 -0.69 42.51 15.40
C ALA A 223 -1.29 43.92 15.55
N THR A 224 -1.13 44.49 16.74
CA THR A 224 -1.29 45.93 17.02
C THR A 224 -0.10 46.77 16.52
N VAL A 225 1.01 46.11 16.16
CA VAL A 225 2.26 46.72 15.67
C VAL A 225 2.38 46.48 14.16
N PRO A 226 2.86 47.45 13.35
CA PRO A 226 3.03 47.28 11.91
C PRO A 226 4.20 46.31 11.65
N ILE A 227 3.92 45.01 11.67
CA ILE A 227 4.79 44.02 11.03
C ILE A 227 4.91 44.44 9.57
N SER A 228 6.12 44.42 9.01
CA SER A 228 6.33 44.79 7.61
C SER A 228 5.39 43.93 6.74
N GLN A 229 4.44 44.58 6.08
CA GLN A 229 3.40 43.89 5.31
C GLN A 229 4.01 43.05 4.18
N THR A 230 5.22 43.42 3.76
CA THR A 230 6.09 42.71 2.81
C THR A 230 6.51 41.34 3.33
N ASP A 231 6.90 41.21 4.61
CA ASP A 231 7.33 39.93 5.17
C ASP A 231 6.14 38.95 5.31
N VAL A 232 4.97 39.47 5.68
CA VAL A 232 3.74 38.68 5.75
C VAL A 232 3.31 38.19 4.37
N ALA A 233 3.37 39.07 3.35
CA ALA A 233 3.10 38.71 1.96
C ALA A 233 4.04 37.61 1.47
N GLN A 234 5.34 37.78 1.69
CA GLN A 234 6.37 36.84 1.27
C GLN A 234 6.21 35.47 1.93
N ARG A 235 5.91 35.42 3.24
CA ARG A 235 5.62 34.17 3.96
C ARG A 235 4.35 33.49 3.44
N THR A 236 3.31 34.28 3.10
CA THR A 236 2.07 33.75 2.54
C THR A 236 2.29 33.13 1.16
N PHE A 237 3.02 33.82 0.27
CA PHE A 237 3.38 33.28 -1.05
C PHE A 237 4.31 32.05 -0.97
N SER A 238 5.24 32.03 -0.01
CA SER A 238 6.08 30.85 0.25
C SER A 238 5.25 29.63 0.69
N ASN A 239 4.28 29.83 1.59
CA ASN A 239 3.35 28.78 2.00
C ASN A 239 2.47 28.30 0.82
N LEU A 240 1.95 29.21 -0.01
CA LEU A 240 1.16 28.85 -1.19
C LEU A 240 1.98 28.06 -2.22
N ARG A 241 3.23 28.45 -2.47
CA ARG A 241 4.14 27.71 -3.36
C ARG A 241 4.42 26.30 -2.83
N SER A 242 4.70 26.20 -1.52
CA SER A 242 4.94 24.92 -0.86
C SER A 242 3.70 24.02 -0.92
N LEU A 243 2.50 24.60 -0.81
CA LEU A 243 1.26 23.85 -0.98
C LEU A 243 1.11 23.34 -2.43
N LYS A 244 1.32 24.17 -3.44
CA LYS A 244 1.27 23.74 -4.84
C LYS A 244 2.21 22.56 -5.11
N GLN A 245 3.42 22.58 -4.55
CA GLN A 245 4.37 21.47 -4.64
C GLN A 245 3.88 20.21 -3.93
N LEU A 246 3.26 20.35 -2.76
CA LEU A 246 2.61 19.22 -2.07
C LEU A 246 1.50 18.60 -2.92
N TYR A 247 0.68 19.39 -3.60
CA TYR A 247 -0.34 18.87 -4.53
C TYR A 247 0.27 18.08 -5.68
N LEU A 248 1.32 18.61 -6.31
CA LEU A 248 2.03 17.90 -7.39
C LEU A 248 2.64 16.59 -6.87
N ALA A 249 3.21 16.59 -5.67
CA ALA A 249 3.76 15.40 -5.04
C ALA A 249 2.67 14.36 -4.74
N ALA A 250 1.48 14.78 -4.28
CA ALA A 250 0.34 13.89 -4.03
C ALA A 250 -0.23 13.28 -5.33
N ASP A 251 -0.32 14.07 -6.41
CA ASP A 251 -0.75 13.56 -7.72
C ASP A 251 0.27 12.57 -8.30
N LEU A 252 1.57 12.86 -8.18
CA LEU A 252 2.64 11.93 -8.55
C LEU A 252 2.57 10.63 -7.77
N LEU A 253 2.44 10.71 -6.45
CA LEU A 253 2.32 9.55 -5.57
C LEU A 253 1.10 8.71 -5.97
N HIS A 254 -0.03 9.33 -6.25
CA HIS A 254 -1.21 8.61 -6.72
C HIS A 254 -1.03 7.95 -8.08
N ARG A 255 -0.57 8.69 -9.09
CA ARG A 255 -0.39 8.17 -10.45
C ARG A 255 0.60 7.02 -10.50
N GLN A 256 1.73 7.16 -9.81
CA GLN A 256 2.78 6.15 -9.83
C GLN A 256 2.40 4.90 -9.06
N PHE A 257 1.75 5.04 -7.90
CA PHE A 257 1.29 3.89 -7.09
C PHE A 257 -0.06 3.33 -7.57
N SER A 258 -0.80 4.02 -8.43
CA SER A 258 -2.16 3.60 -8.80
C SER A 258 -2.23 2.19 -9.40
N THR A 259 -1.24 1.77 -10.18
CA THR A 259 -1.26 0.43 -10.78
C THR A 259 -1.04 -0.66 -9.73
N ILE A 260 -0.05 -0.46 -8.84
CA ILE A 260 0.27 -1.46 -7.82
C ILE A 260 -0.81 -1.54 -6.75
N LEU A 261 -1.42 -0.41 -6.40
CA LEU A 261 -2.55 -0.36 -5.47
C LEU A 261 -3.79 -1.01 -6.08
N MET A 262 -4.05 -0.84 -7.39
CA MET A 262 -5.16 -1.51 -8.06
C MET A 262 -5.03 -3.04 -8.03
N VAL A 263 -3.84 -3.55 -8.35
CA VAL A 263 -3.57 -5.00 -8.28
C VAL A 263 -3.73 -5.51 -6.85
N ASN A 264 -3.24 -4.76 -5.85
CA ASN A 264 -3.43 -5.12 -4.44
C ASN A 264 -4.89 -5.08 -3.99
N CYS A 265 -5.67 -4.08 -4.37
CA CYS A 265 -7.09 -3.99 -4.05
C CYS A 265 -7.87 -5.14 -4.70
N PHE A 266 -7.58 -5.46 -5.96
CA PHE A 266 -8.21 -6.59 -6.65
C PHE A 266 -7.85 -7.92 -6.00
N LEU A 267 -6.57 -8.15 -5.70
CA LEU A 267 -6.12 -9.34 -5.01
C LEU A 267 -6.77 -9.47 -3.62
N ALA A 268 -6.81 -8.38 -2.84
CA ALA A 268 -7.47 -8.37 -1.54
C ALA A 268 -8.96 -8.70 -1.65
N PHE A 269 -9.66 -8.16 -2.65
CA PHE A 269 -11.06 -8.48 -2.89
C PHE A 269 -11.28 -9.96 -3.20
N ILE A 270 -10.54 -10.51 -4.17
CA ILE A 270 -10.64 -11.93 -4.54
C ILE A 270 -10.32 -12.82 -3.34
N THR A 271 -9.22 -12.54 -2.63
CA THR A 271 -8.84 -13.32 -1.44
C THR A 271 -9.90 -13.23 -0.33
N MET A 272 -10.44 -12.05 -0.04
CA MET A 272 -11.52 -11.94 0.95
C MET A 272 -12.74 -12.75 0.53
N LEU A 273 -13.13 -12.73 -0.75
CA LEU A 273 -14.26 -13.49 -1.27
C LEU A 273 -14.03 -15.01 -1.14
N THR A 274 -12.89 -15.50 -1.62
CA THR A 274 -12.58 -16.93 -1.67
C THR A 274 -12.29 -17.51 -0.28
N SER A 275 -11.48 -16.81 0.52
CA SER A 275 -11.13 -17.28 1.87
C SER A 275 -12.34 -17.24 2.80
N SER A 276 -13.24 -16.26 2.66
CA SER A 276 -14.47 -16.24 3.47
C SER A 276 -15.40 -17.41 3.14
N TYR A 277 -15.46 -17.83 1.86
CA TYR A 277 -16.17 -19.05 1.48
C TYR A 277 -15.57 -20.29 2.16
N TYR A 278 -14.24 -20.44 2.10
CA TYR A 278 -13.56 -21.57 2.72
C TYR A 278 -13.64 -21.57 4.25
N VAL A 279 -13.64 -20.41 4.91
CA VAL A 279 -13.91 -20.30 6.35
C VAL A 279 -15.25 -20.94 6.70
N ILE A 280 -16.31 -20.63 5.94
CA ILE A 280 -17.64 -21.20 6.17
C ILE A 280 -17.64 -22.71 5.91
N GLU A 281 -17.08 -23.15 4.78
CA GLU A 281 -17.07 -24.57 4.43
C GLU A 281 -16.29 -25.43 5.42
N PHE A 282 -15.07 -25.01 5.79
CA PHE A 282 -14.22 -25.79 6.70
C PHE A 282 -14.66 -25.70 8.17
N SER A 283 -15.37 -24.64 8.55
CA SER A 283 -15.97 -24.56 9.90
C SER A 283 -17.09 -25.59 10.08
N GLN A 284 -17.90 -25.84 9.06
CA GLN A 284 -18.91 -26.91 9.08
C GLN A 284 -18.29 -28.30 9.22
N LEU A 285 -17.10 -28.48 8.65
CA LEU A 285 -16.37 -29.76 8.67
C LEU A 285 -15.48 -29.94 9.92
N GLY A 286 -15.39 -28.95 10.80
CA GLY A 286 -14.58 -29.01 12.03
C GLY A 286 -13.06 -28.86 11.83
N TYR A 287 -12.59 -28.41 10.66
CA TYR A 287 -11.16 -28.24 10.39
C TYR A 287 -10.61 -26.90 10.92
N VAL A 288 -10.46 -26.81 12.24
CA VAL A 288 -10.10 -25.57 12.96
C VAL A 288 -8.84 -24.88 12.40
N VAL A 289 -7.79 -25.63 12.05
CA VAL A 289 -6.54 -25.02 11.57
C VAL A 289 -6.68 -24.40 10.18
N ILE A 290 -7.45 -25.02 9.27
CA ILE A 290 -7.74 -24.43 7.96
C ILE A 290 -8.58 -23.17 8.14
N VAL A 291 -9.55 -23.21 9.04
CA VAL A 291 -10.38 -22.04 9.39
C VAL A 291 -9.50 -20.89 9.88
N CYS A 292 -8.55 -21.15 10.79
CA CYS A 292 -7.61 -20.13 11.26
C CYS A 292 -6.74 -19.58 10.12
N TRP A 293 -6.32 -20.43 9.17
CA TRP A 293 -5.53 -20.02 8.02
C TRP A 293 -6.31 -19.10 7.08
N GLU A 294 -7.49 -19.53 6.66
CA GLU A 294 -8.33 -18.74 5.76
C GLU A 294 -8.82 -17.45 6.44
N ALA A 295 -9.16 -17.50 7.73
CA ALA A 295 -9.49 -16.30 8.50
C ALA A 295 -8.32 -15.30 8.56
N SER A 296 -7.08 -15.78 8.69
CA SER A 296 -5.90 -14.92 8.63
C SER A 296 -5.78 -14.22 7.28
N HIS A 297 -6.06 -14.90 6.16
CA HIS A 297 -6.02 -14.28 4.82
C HIS A 297 -7.10 -13.23 4.63
N VAL A 298 -8.30 -13.46 5.18
CA VAL A 298 -9.39 -12.47 5.19
C VAL A 298 -8.98 -11.23 5.97
N VAL A 299 -8.48 -11.41 7.21
CA VAL A 299 -8.07 -10.29 8.07
C VAL A 299 -6.93 -9.50 7.44
N ASP A 300 -5.89 -10.17 6.93
CA ASP A 300 -4.77 -9.48 6.28
C ASP A 300 -5.21 -8.70 5.04
N SER A 301 -6.06 -9.29 4.19
CA SER A 301 -6.60 -8.63 3.00
C SER A 301 -7.48 -7.43 3.36
N PHE A 302 -8.32 -7.55 4.39
CA PHE A 302 -9.14 -6.46 4.90
C PHE A 302 -8.29 -5.32 5.45
N VAL A 303 -7.28 -5.62 6.28
CA VAL A 303 -6.38 -4.61 6.86
C VAL A 303 -5.64 -3.87 5.77
N ARG A 304 -5.10 -4.57 4.76
CA ARG A 304 -4.45 -3.94 3.60
C ARG A 304 -5.41 -3.01 2.85
N PHE A 305 -6.60 -3.49 2.52
CA PHE A 305 -7.60 -2.69 1.82
C PHE A 305 -8.01 -1.45 2.64
N TRP A 306 -8.25 -1.61 3.93
CA TRP A 306 -8.56 -0.53 4.85
C TRP A 306 -7.43 0.48 4.95
N LEU A 307 -6.17 0.05 5.05
CA LEU A 307 -5.01 0.94 5.15
C LEU A 307 -4.83 1.81 3.90
N ILE A 308 -5.03 1.24 2.71
CA ILE A 308 -4.97 1.97 1.44
C ILE A 308 -6.06 3.06 1.42
N CYS A 309 -7.31 2.66 1.71
CA CYS A 309 -8.46 3.57 1.77
C CYS A 309 -8.31 4.66 2.83
N HIS A 310 -7.88 4.28 4.03
CA HIS A 310 -7.70 5.22 5.12
C HIS A 310 -6.62 6.25 4.81
N THR A 311 -5.49 5.81 4.27
CA THR A 311 -4.37 6.70 3.96
C THR A 311 -4.76 7.70 2.87
N SER A 312 -5.47 7.25 1.83
CA SER A 312 -6.04 8.11 0.79
C SER A 312 -7.01 9.17 1.36
N ASP A 313 -7.92 8.76 2.25
CA ASP A 313 -8.82 9.69 2.94
C ASP A 313 -8.05 10.73 3.77
N ARG A 314 -7.01 10.32 4.51
CA ARG A 314 -6.23 11.27 5.34
C ARG A 314 -5.50 12.32 4.51
N ILE A 315 -4.96 11.93 3.34
CA ILE A 315 -4.35 12.89 2.42
C ILE A 315 -5.40 13.92 2.03
N ARG A 316 -6.59 13.48 1.59
CA ARG A 316 -7.69 14.36 1.20
C ARG A 316 -8.14 15.27 2.35
N GLU A 317 -8.38 14.73 3.53
CA GLU A 317 -8.77 15.50 4.73
C GLU A 317 -7.73 16.56 5.11
N SER A 318 -6.44 16.20 5.14
CA SER A 318 -5.37 17.17 5.45
C SER A 318 -5.27 18.26 4.39
N THR A 319 -5.55 17.91 3.14
CA THR A 319 -5.49 18.82 2.01
C THR A 319 -6.67 19.81 2.01
N THR A 320 -7.88 19.34 2.32
CA THR A 320 -9.06 20.20 2.46
C THR A 320 -8.97 21.12 3.67
N GLU A 321 -8.44 20.65 4.80
CA GLU A 321 -8.15 21.50 5.97
C GLU A 321 -7.13 22.59 5.60
N CYS A 322 -6.11 22.25 4.82
CA CYS A 322 -5.13 23.24 4.39
C CYS A 322 -5.76 24.35 3.52
N ILE A 323 -6.67 23.99 2.61
CA ILE A 323 -7.40 24.97 1.79
C ILE A 323 -8.24 25.89 2.68
N SER A 324 -8.96 25.34 3.67
CA SER A 324 -9.84 26.14 4.53
C SER A 324 -9.04 27.16 5.35
N VAL A 325 -7.88 26.78 5.88
CA VAL A 325 -6.98 27.69 6.60
C VAL A 325 -6.45 28.79 5.67
N LEU A 326 -6.09 28.48 4.44
CA LEU A 326 -5.63 29.49 3.48
C LEU A 326 -6.74 30.45 3.06
N ARG A 327 -7.98 29.98 2.91
CA ARG A 327 -9.14 30.86 2.69
C ARG A 327 -9.31 31.81 3.88
N SER A 328 -9.18 31.31 5.11
CA SER A 328 -9.26 32.15 6.31
C SER A 328 -8.15 33.21 6.41
N LEU A 329 -6.95 32.93 5.86
CA LEU A 329 -5.83 33.88 5.77
C LEU A 329 -6.06 34.96 4.71
N ARG A 330 -6.73 34.61 3.60
CA ARG A 330 -7.15 35.57 2.59
C ARG A 330 -8.17 36.55 3.18
N ASP A 331 -9.18 36.01 3.85
CA ASP A 331 -10.32 36.79 4.35
C ASP A 331 -9.94 37.74 5.50
N THR A 332 -8.79 37.51 6.16
CA THR A 332 -8.28 38.36 7.26
C THR A 332 -7.39 39.50 6.80
N ARG A 333 -7.05 39.59 5.51
CA ARG A 333 -6.34 40.74 4.94
C ARG A 333 -7.34 41.82 4.56
N ASN A 334 -7.12 43.04 5.07
CA ASN A 334 -7.95 44.22 4.79
C ASN A 334 -8.13 44.44 3.27
N ALA A 335 -9.34 44.85 2.89
CA ALA A 335 -9.80 45.05 1.51
C ALA A 335 -9.01 46.10 0.70
N GLU A 336 -8.16 46.90 1.35
CA GLU A 336 -7.43 48.02 0.74
C GLU A 336 -6.32 47.60 -0.26
N LYS A 337 -5.88 46.33 -0.25
CA LYS A 337 -4.88 45.80 -1.22
C LYS A 337 -5.47 44.68 -2.09
N LEU A 338 -6.43 45.05 -2.93
CA LEU A 338 -7.15 44.15 -3.85
C LEU A 338 -6.22 43.30 -4.74
N SER A 339 -5.07 43.83 -5.18
CA SER A 339 -4.18 43.15 -6.14
C SER A 339 -3.44 41.92 -5.54
N GLU A 340 -3.00 41.98 -4.29
CA GLU A 340 -2.38 40.85 -3.60
C GLU A 340 -3.42 39.80 -3.19
N CYS A 341 -4.59 40.24 -2.73
CA CYS A 341 -5.71 39.36 -2.44
C CYS A 341 -6.21 38.63 -3.70
N ASN A 342 -6.20 39.28 -4.86
CA ASN A 342 -6.54 38.66 -6.15
C ASN A 342 -5.52 37.59 -6.57
N LYS A 343 -4.21 37.83 -6.35
CA LYS A 343 -3.16 36.82 -6.60
C LYS A 343 -3.30 35.62 -5.67
N ILE A 344 -3.53 35.85 -4.38
CA ILE A 344 -3.78 34.78 -3.40
C ILE A 344 -5.05 34.00 -3.77
N THR A 345 -6.11 34.68 -4.18
CA THR A 345 -7.37 34.07 -4.61
C THR A 345 -7.18 33.22 -5.86
N SER A 346 -6.46 33.73 -6.87
CA SER A 346 -6.11 32.96 -8.07
C SER A 346 -5.31 31.70 -7.74
N TYR A 347 -4.33 31.79 -6.84
CA TYR A 347 -3.58 30.62 -6.35
C TYR A 347 -4.46 29.64 -5.58
N ILE A 348 -5.37 30.11 -4.72
CA ILE A 348 -6.32 29.24 -4.01
C ILE A 348 -7.28 28.56 -4.99
N ILE A 349 -7.72 29.25 -6.05
CA ILE A 349 -8.56 28.67 -7.11
C ILE A 349 -7.78 27.62 -7.89
N GLU A 350 -6.55 27.91 -8.32
CA GLU A 350 -5.68 26.95 -9.03
C GLU A 350 -5.47 25.69 -8.18
N ILE A 351 -5.14 25.89 -6.90
CA ILE A 351 -4.95 24.79 -5.93
C ILE A 351 -6.26 24.03 -5.70
N SER A 352 -7.40 24.73 -5.63
CA SER A 352 -8.71 24.09 -5.47
C SER A 352 -9.16 23.36 -6.73
N GLN A 353 -8.72 23.77 -7.91
CA GLN A 353 -8.94 23.01 -9.15
C GLN A 353 -8.06 21.75 -9.18
N MET A 354 -6.81 21.86 -8.74
CA MET A 354 -5.94 20.69 -8.52
C MET A 354 -6.52 19.75 -7.45
N SER A 355 -7.15 20.29 -6.40
CA SER A 355 -7.80 19.50 -5.35
C SER A 355 -9.02 18.75 -5.84
N LYS A 356 -9.77 19.25 -6.82
CA LYS A 356 -10.88 18.49 -7.45
C LYS A 356 -10.37 17.24 -8.20
N ASN A 357 -9.18 17.31 -8.78
CA ASN A 357 -8.53 16.14 -9.37
C ASN A 357 -8.06 15.15 -8.28
N LEU A 358 -7.70 15.68 -7.11
CA LEU A 358 -7.36 14.91 -5.92
C LEU A 358 -8.61 14.27 -5.27
N GLU A 359 -9.75 14.95 -5.20
CA GLU A 359 -11.02 14.35 -4.76
C GLU A 359 -11.42 13.16 -5.66
N ARG A 360 -11.03 13.22 -6.93
CA ARG A 360 -11.13 12.14 -7.92
C ARG A 360 -10.02 11.09 -7.83
N HIS A 361 -9.22 11.02 -6.74
CA HIS A 361 -8.21 9.98 -6.47
C HIS A 361 -8.79 8.59 -6.74
N SER A 362 -8.70 8.18 -8.00
CA SER A 362 -9.28 6.97 -8.54
C SER A 362 -8.13 6.16 -9.11
N LEU A 363 -8.09 4.88 -8.78
CA LEU A 363 -7.09 3.99 -9.34
C LEU A 363 -7.36 3.89 -10.83
N LYS A 364 -6.45 4.46 -11.65
CA LYS A 364 -6.55 4.57 -13.10
C LYS A 364 -7.89 5.13 -13.62
N GLY A 365 -8.55 6.02 -12.86
CA GLY A 365 -9.84 6.56 -13.27
C GLY A 365 -11.05 5.68 -12.95
N VAL A 366 -10.85 4.47 -12.40
CA VAL A 366 -11.91 3.46 -12.24
C VAL A 366 -12.44 3.39 -10.81
N LEU A 367 -11.57 3.37 -9.81
CA LEU A 367 -11.97 3.10 -8.41
C LEU A 367 -11.54 4.23 -7.47
N SER A 368 -12.48 5.03 -6.96
CA SER A 368 -12.22 6.10 -6.00
C SER A 368 -11.85 5.55 -4.62
N VAL A 369 -10.55 5.50 -4.30
CA VAL A 369 -10.07 4.85 -3.09
C VAL A 369 -10.49 5.64 -1.85
N SER A 370 -11.52 5.18 -1.14
CA SER A 370 -12.05 5.80 0.08
C SER A 370 -12.55 4.75 1.05
N LYS A 371 -12.56 5.04 2.35
CA LYS A 371 -13.24 4.19 3.35
C LYS A 371 -14.71 3.93 3.01
N ARG A 372 -15.35 4.82 2.24
CA ARG A 372 -16.71 4.62 1.74
C ARG A 372 -16.87 3.37 0.87
N LEU A 373 -15.79 2.88 0.25
CA LEU A 373 -15.82 1.62 -0.51
C LEU A 373 -15.82 0.37 0.36
N ILE A 374 -15.43 0.48 1.63
CA ILE A 374 -15.29 -0.68 2.52
C ILE A 374 -16.65 -1.35 2.74
N ILE A 375 -17.68 -0.56 3.05
CA ILE A 375 -19.03 -1.08 3.31
C ILE A 375 -19.60 -1.77 2.06
N PRO A 376 -19.66 -1.15 0.86
CA PRO A 376 -20.12 -1.83 -0.35
C PRO A 376 -19.32 -3.09 -0.68
N THR A 377 -18.00 -3.08 -0.46
CA THR A 377 -17.16 -4.25 -0.72
C THR A 377 -17.53 -5.41 0.20
N LEU A 378 -17.72 -5.13 1.49
CA LEU A 378 -18.17 -6.13 2.46
C LEU A 378 -19.59 -6.60 2.15
N GLU A 379 -20.51 -5.71 1.79
CA GLU A 379 -21.87 -6.06 1.37
C GLU A 379 -21.84 -7.03 0.19
N ILE A 380 -21.06 -6.75 -0.86
CA ILE A 380 -20.92 -7.66 -2.02
C ILE A 380 -20.43 -9.04 -1.57
N ILE A 381 -19.41 -9.10 -0.71
CA ILE A 381 -18.87 -10.36 -0.19
C ILE A 381 -19.94 -11.10 0.62
N PHE A 382 -20.60 -10.44 1.57
CA PHE A 382 -21.64 -11.06 2.39
C PHE A 382 -22.85 -11.52 1.57
N THR A 383 -23.31 -10.71 0.62
CA THR A 383 -24.41 -11.07 -0.29
C THR A 383 -24.02 -12.28 -1.13
N TYR A 384 -22.82 -12.31 -1.69
CA TYR A 384 -22.33 -13.47 -2.45
C TYR A 384 -22.29 -14.74 -1.60
N LEU A 385 -21.75 -14.65 -0.38
CA LEU A 385 -21.69 -15.77 0.55
C LEU A 385 -23.09 -16.26 0.95
N LEU A 386 -24.02 -15.34 1.22
CA LEU A 386 -25.41 -15.67 1.53
C LEU A 386 -26.09 -16.39 0.35
N ILE A 387 -25.91 -15.90 -0.87
CA ILE A 387 -26.47 -16.52 -2.07
C ILE A 387 -25.93 -17.95 -2.22
N ILE A 388 -24.62 -18.15 -2.13
CA ILE A 388 -24.01 -19.49 -2.20
C ILE A 388 -24.56 -20.39 -1.10
N TYR A 389 -24.66 -19.87 0.12
CA TYR A 389 -25.15 -20.63 1.25
C TYR A 389 -26.60 -21.10 1.05
N GLN A 390 -27.47 -20.22 0.53
CA GLN A 390 -28.85 -20.56 0.20
C GLN A 390 -28.92 -21.64 -0.89
N PHE A 391 -28.12 -21.53 -1.95
CA PHE A 391 -28.05 -22.58 -2.98
C PHE A 391 -27.58 -23.92 -2.42
N LYS A 392 -26.58 -23.93 -1.53
CA LYS A 392 -26.09 -25.15 -0.87
C LYS A 392 -27.13 -25.76 0.06
N SER A 393 -27.86 -24.94 0.83
CA SER A 393 -28.93 -25.40 1.70
C SER A 393 -30.13 -25.97 0.92
N ALA A 394 -30.38 -25.46 -0.29
CA ALA A 394 -31.45 -25.96 -1.15
C ALA A 394 -31.12 -27.30 -1.81
N GLY A 395 -29.83 -27.56 -2.13
CA GLY A 395 -29.37 -28.83 -2.71
C GLY A 395 -29.11 -29.97 -1.70
N ASN A 396 -29.08 -29.67 -0.40
CA ASN A 396 -28.97 -30.65 0.69
C ASN A 396 -30.34 -31.13 1.23
N LYS A 397 -31.43 -30.75 0.57
CA LYS A 397 -32.77 -31.32 0.74
C LYS A 397 -33.08 -32.20 -0.46
#